data_AF-A0A9E3WLV1-F1
#
_entry.id   AF-A0A9E3WLV1-F1
#
_cell.length_a   1.000
_cell.length_b   1.000
_cell.length_c   1.000
_cell.angle_alpha   90.00
_cell.angle_beta   90.00
_cell.angle_gamma   90.00
#
_symmetry.space_group_name_H-M   'P 1'
#
loop_
_entity.id
_entity.type
_entity.pdbx_description
1 polymer ?
#
loop_
_entity_poly.entity_id
_entity_poly.type
_entity_poly.pdbx_seq_one_letter_code
_entity_poly.pdbx_strand_id
1 'polypeptide(L)'
;MIFRRLILAVLLLLPFCDSAPADDGPTVALPPRENFHLYLLVGQSNMAGRGIVAEEDRQPHPRVLMFTKNRQWAPAVDPLHFDKPVAGVGIGRTFGIELAKANPDITIGLIPCAVGGSPISSWEPGGYHAQTKSHPYDDAIKRAKQALEVGVLKGILWHQGESDSHPGAAEVYEQKLHTLIARFREELNAPEAPFLAGQLGQFAERPWDESRKLVDAAHRSLPKKIAHTAFVSSDRLGHKGDEVHFNAAAYREFGRRYAEAFQKLTQSQ
;
A
#
# COMPACT_ATOMS: atom_id res chain seq x y z
N MET A 1 62.14 -58.23 -5.24
CA MET A 1 61.99 -56.76 -5.08
C MET A 1 61.10 -56.26 -6.23
N ILE A 2 59.78 -56.47 -6.25
CA ILE A 2 58.71 -55.71 -5.58
C ILE A 2 58.95 -54.18 -5.58
N PHE A 3 58.18 -53.44 -6.39
CA PHE A 3 57.40 -52.28 -5.96
C PHE A 3 56.29 -52.00 -6.99
N ARG A 4 55.04 -52.30 -6.59
CA ARG A 4 53.80 -51.92 -7.29
C ARG A 4 53.48 -50.46 -6.96
N ARG A 5 53.09 -49.68 -7.97
CA ARG A 5 52.62 -48.29 -7.82
C ARG A 5 51.30 -48.25 -7.04
N LEU A 6 51.24 -47.47 -5.97
CA LEU A 6 50.02 -47.14 -5.24
C LEU A 6 49.48 -45.81 -5.80
N ILE A 7 48.26 -45.81 -6.35
CA ILE A 7 47.53 -44.59 -6.69
C ILE A 7 46.70 -44.21 -5.46
N LEU A 8 46.99 -43.05 -4.88
CA LEU A 8 46.23 -42.49 -3.76
C LEU A 8 45.11 -41.60 -4.35
N ALA A 9 43.87 -42.07 -4.29
CA ALA A 9 42.70 -41.27 -4.61
C ALA A 9 42.32 -40.42 -3.38
N VAL A 10 42.44 -39.10 -3.51
CA VAL A 10 41.98 -38.15 -2.49
C VAL A 10 40.52 -37.82 -2.79
N LEU A 11 39.59 -38.36 -1.99
CA LEU A 11 38.19 -37.91 -1.99
C LEU A 11 38.09 -36.57 -1.24
N LEU A 12 37.78 -35.50 -1.97
CA LEU A 12 37.37 -34.22 -1.41
C LEU A 12 35.91 -34.30 -0.98
N LEU A 13 35.66 -34.43 0.33
CA LEU A 13 34.35 -34.23 0.95
C LEU A 13 34.07 -32.72 1.00
N LEU A 14 33.17 -32.24 0.14
CA LEU A 14 32.61 -30.90 0.25
C LEU A 14 31.62 -30.85 1.43
N PRO A 15 31.66 -29.82 2.28
CA PRO A 15 30.69 -29.68 3.36
C PRO A 15 29.32 -29.38 2.76
N PHE A 16 28.32 -30.18 3.13
CA PHE A 16 26.92 -29.85 2.91
C PHE A 16 26.63 -28.55 3.67
N CYS A 17 26.34 -27.49 2.91
CA CYS A 17 25.76 -26.27 3.45
C CYS A 17 24.31 -26.60 3.81
N ASP A 18 24.06 -26.91 5.08
CA ASP A 18 22.70 -26.93 5.61
C ASP A 18 22.15 -25.51 5.53
N SER A 19 21.34 -25.23 4.50
CA SER A 19 20.50 -24.05 4.48
C SER A 19 19.47 -24.21 5.59
N ALA A 20 19.59 -23.40 6.64
CA ALA A 20 18.56 -23.28 7.67
C ALA A 20 17.19 -23.03 6.98
N PRO A 21 16.10 -23.67 7.45
CA PRO A 21 14.78 -23.42 6.90
C PRO A 21 14.45 -21.93 7.03
N ALA A 22 13.84 -21.38 6.00
CA ALA A 22 13.25 -20.05 6.06
C ALA A 22 12.32 -20.00 7.28
N ASP A 23 12.40 -18.89 8.03
CA ASP A 23 11.50 -18.60 9.15
C ASP A 23 10.08 -18.43 8.59
N ASP A 24 9.38 -19.55 8.44
CA ASP A 24 7.98 -19.62 8.09
C ASP A 24 7.18 -19.20 9.32
N GLY A 25 7.04 -17.88 9.47
CA GLY A 25 6.17 -17.30 10.49
C GLY A 25 4.78 -17.95 10.48
N PRO A 26 4.01 -17.82 11.58
CA PRO A 26 2.79 -18.60 11.80
C PRO A 26 1.83 -18.52 10.61
N THR A 27 1.53 -19.68 10.03
CA THR A 27 0.61 -19.83 8.91
C THR A 27 -0.79 -19.39 9.34
N VAL A 28 -1.30 -18.29 8.78
CA VAL A 28 -2.66 -17.81 9.08
C VAL A 28 -3.68 -18.62 8.27
N ALA A 29 -4.71 -19.13 8.94
CA ALA A 29 -5.86 -19.73 8.27
C ALA A 29 -6.65 -18.64 7.52
N LEU A 30 -6.75 -18.78 6.19
CA LEU A 30 -7.51 -17.85 5.35
C LEU A 30 -8.99 -18.25 5.31
N PRO A 31 -9.92 -17.29 5.26
CA PRO A 31 -11.33 -17.59 5.08
C PRO A 31 -11.62 -18.02 3.63
N PRO A 32 -12.87 -18.44 3.32
CA PRO A 32 -13.32 -18.59 1.95
C PRO A 32 -13.07 -17.33 1.12
N ARG A 33 -12.79 -17.52 -0.18
CA ARG A 33 -12.37 -16.46 -1.10
C ARG A 33 -13.36 -15.28 -1.12
N GLU A 34 -14.64 -15.58 -1.16
CA GLU A 34 -15.74 -14.62 -1.18
C GLU A 34 -15.82 -13.76 0.09
N ASN A 35 -15.35 -14.29 1.22
CA ASN A 35 -15.31 -13.59 2.51
C ASN A 35 -13.96 -12.92 2.76
N PHE A 36 -12.97 -13.11 1.88
CA PHE A 36 -11.68 -12.43 1.96
C PHE A 36 -11.66 -11.17 1.10
N HIS A 37 -11.99 -10.03 1.72
CA HIS A 37 -12.07 -8.75 1.05
C HIS A 37 -10.70 -8.07 1.02
N LEU A 38 -10.16 -7.89 -0.18
CA LEU A 38 -8.82 -7.37 -0.41
C LEU A 38 -8.81 -5.90 -0.79
N TYR A 39 -7.85 -5.15 -0.25
CA TYR A 39 -7.70 -3.72 -0.47
C TYR A 39 -6.27 -3.38 -0.85
N LEU A 40 -6.10 -2.80 -2.04
CA LEU A 40 -4.81 -2.37 -2.55
C LEU A 40 -4.45 -1.00 -1.98
N LEU A 41 -3.26 -0.89 -1.37
CA LEU A 41 -2.76 0.34 -0.76
C LEU A 41 -1.62 0.90 -1.61
N VAL A 42 -1.87 1.97 -2.35
CA VAL A 42 -0.96 2.53 -3.36
C VAL A 42 -0.78 4.04 -3.20
N GLY A 43 0.32 4.56 -3.73
CA GLY A 43 0.69 5.97 -3.61
C GLY A 43 2.07 6.15 -3.00
N GLN A 44 2.29 7.21 -2.24
CA GLN A 44 3.63 7.54 -1.71
C GLN A 44 3.72 7.43 -0.18
N SER A 45 4.62 8.20 0.44
CA SER A 45 5.00 8.04 1.85
C SER A 45 3.85 8.22 2.83
N ASN A 46 2.85 9.05 2.52
CA ASN A 46 1.66 9.23 3.36
C ASN A 46 0.63 8.08 3.21
N MET A 47 0.64 7.28 2.11
CA MET A 47 -0.01 5.96 2.12
C MET A 47 0.83 4.95 2.90
N ALA A 48 2.15 4.94 2.66
CA ALA A 48 3.06 3.99 3.26
C ALA A 48 3.10 4.09 4.80
N GLY A 49 2.98 5.32 5.31
CA GLY A 49 3.00 5.64 6.72
C GLY A 49 4.40 6.06 7.18
N ARG A 50 4.46 7.13 7.97
CA ARG A 50 5.67 7.67 8.61
C ARG A 50 5.43 8.06 10.07
N GLY A 51 4.29 7.66 10.63
CA GLY A 51 3.96 7.91 12.03
C GLY A 51 4.79 7.03 12.95
N ILE A 52 5.11 7.52 14.14
CA ILE A 52 5.81 6.74 15.15
C ILE A 52 4.91 5.58 15.59
N VAL A 53 5.43 4.36 15.53
CA VAL A 53 4.71 3.13 15.92
C VAL A 53 4.69 3.02 17.44
N ALA A 54 3.49 2.94 18.01
CA ALA A 54 3.25 2.69 19.42
C ALA A 54 2.82 1.23 19.66
N GLU A 55 2.69 0.82 20.92
CA GLU A 55 2.32 -0.55 21.30
C GLU A 55 0.95 -0.96 20.73
N GLU A 56 -0.03 -0.04 20.73
CA GLU A 56 -1.37 -0.27 20.16
C GLU A 56 -1.35 -0.59 18.65
N ASP A 57 -0.31 -0.17 17.95
CA ASP A 57 -0.16 -0.43 16.51
C ASP A 57 0.41 -1.83 16.22
N ARG A 58 0.97 -2.48 17.25
CA ARG A 58 1.51 -3.85 17.21
C ARG A 58 0.49 -4.90 17.64
N GLN A 59 -0.67 -4.48 18.13
CA GLN A 59 -1.73 -5.40 18.57
C GLN A 59 -2.54 -5.90 17.35
N PRO A 60 -2.48 -7.19 16.98
CA PRO A 60 -3.18 -7.67 15.80
C PRO A 60 -4.70 -7.67 16.00
N HIS A 61 -5.46 -7.42 14.91
CA HIS A 61 -6.89 -7.70 14.87
C HIS A 61 -7.12 -9.06 14.19
N PRO A 62 -7.93 -9.98 14.73
CA PRO A 62 -8.03 -11.37 14.25
C PRO A 62 -8.52 -11.49 12.81
N ARG A 63 -9.26 -10.49 12.32
CA ARG A 63 -9.82 -10.43 10.95
C ARG A 63 -9.15 -9.39 10.04
N VAL A 64 -7.98 -8.85 10.41
CA VAL A 64 -7.24 -7.93 9.54
C VAL A 64 -5.85 -8.49 9.28
N LEU A 65 -5.63 -8.87 8.03
CA LEU A 65 -4.40 -9.47 7.54
C LEU A 65 -3.68 -8.50 6.61
N MET A 66 -2.37 -8.63 6.52
CA MET A 66 -1.55 -7.96 5.52
C MET A 66 -0.86 -9.00 4.64
N PHE A 67 -0.77 -8.72 3.35
CA PHE A 67 0.14 -9.43 2.47
C PHE A 67 1.54 -8.89 2.78
N THR A 68 2.48 -9.74 3.15
CA THR A 68 3.82 -9.35 3.63
C THR A 68 4.80 -9.20 2.47
N LYS A 69 5.98 -8.63 2.73
CA LYS A 69 7.06 -8.51 1.73
C LYS A 69 7.39 -9.85 1.05
N ASN A 70 7.32 -10.94 1.81
CA ASN A 70 7.59 -12.30 1.35
C ASN A 70 6.38 -12.98 0.67
N ARG A 71 5.31 -12.22 0.36
CA ARG A 71 4.11 -12.71 -0.34
C ARG A 71 3.36 -13.79 0.45
N GLN A 72 3.30 -13.63 1.77
CA GLN A 72 2.51 -14.46 2.69
C GLN A 72 1.48 -13.59 3.39
N TRP A 73 0.35 -14.17 3.82
CA TRP A 73 -0.64 -13.49 4.64
C TRP A 73 -0.28 -13.64 6.12
N ALA A 74 -0.27 -12.53 6.85
CA ALA A 74 0.02 -12.49 8.28
C ALA A 74 -0.91 -11.48 8.99
N PRO A 75 -1.06 -11.53 10.33
CA PRO A 75 -1.82 -10.49 11.05
C PRO A 75 -1.26 -9.09 10.76
N ALA A 76 -2.15 -8.13 10.50
CA ALA A 76 -1.75 -6.77 10.15
C ALA A 76 -1.33 -5.96 11.39
N VAL A 77 -0.06 -5.55 11.43
CA VAL A 77 0.52 -4.64 12.42
C VAL A 77 1.34 -3.56 11.72
N ASP A 78 1.45 -2.36 12.29
CA ASP A 78 2.29 -1.33 11.69
C ASP A 78 3.79 -1.60 11.98
N PRO A 79 4.69 -1.29 11.02
CA PRO A 79 4.39 -0.72 9.70
C PRO A 79 3.87 -1.76 8.70
N LEU A 80 2.80 -1.41 7.97
CA LEU A 80 2.30 -2.26 6.87
C LEU A 80 3.22 -2.25 5.64
N HIS A 81 3.86 -1.11 5.38
CA HIS A 81 4.72 -0.94 4.22
C HIS A 81 6.18 -1.16 4.56
N PHE A 82 6.94 -1.57 3.56
CA PHE A 82 8.36 -1.90 3.64
C PHE A 82 9.14 -1.20 2.52
N ASP A 83 8.64 -0.03 2.08
CA ASP A 83 9.21 0.76 0.99
C ASP A 83 10.55 1.39 1.39
N LYS A 84 10.66 1.84 2.64
CA LYS A 84 11.87 2.42 3.23
C LYS A 84 11.98 2.03 4.72
N PRO A 85 13.19 2.05 5.33
CA PRO A 85 13.36 1.73 6.76
C PRO A 85 12.57 2.62 7.72
N VAL A 86 12.18 3.81 7.28
CA VAL A 86 11.40 4.79 8.06
C VAL A 86 9.89 4.58 7.98
N ALA A 87 9.41 3.47 7.40
CA ALA A 87 8.00 3.15 7.38
C ALA A 87 7.46 3.00 8.83
N GLY A 88 6.24 3.49 9.04
CA GLY A 88 5.62 3.53 10.37
C GLY A 88 4.11 3.39 10.28
N VAL A 89 3.40 4.01 11.22
CA VAL A 89 1.93 4.07 11.21
C VAL A 89 1.48 4.75 9.93
N GLY A 90 0.54 4.12 9.23
CA GLY A 90 -0.09 4.60 8.01
C GLY A 90 -1.61 4.49 8.04
N ILE A 91 -2.24 4.71 6.88
CA ILE A 91 -3.71 4.76 6.75
C ILE A 91 -4.33 3.35 6.85
N GLY A 92 -3.67 2.37 6.24
CA GLY A 92 -4.28 1.07 5.90
C GLY A 92 -4.74 0.22 7.08
N ARG A 93 -4.01 0.21 8.20
CA ARG A 93 -4.33 -0.69 9.32
C ARG A 93 -5.62 -0.26 10.01
N THR A 94 -5.75 1.02 10.35
CA THR A 94 -6.99 1.54 10.93
C THR A 94 -8.17 1.42 9.97
N PHE A 95 -7.96 1.69 8.67
CA PHE A 95 -8.98 1.43 7.64
C PHE A 95 -9.51 -0.01 7.71
N GLY A 96 -8.61 -1.01 7.72
CA GLY A 96 -9.02 -2.41 7.77
C GLY A 96 -9.73 -2.79 9.07
N ILE A 97 -9.29 -2.25 10.21
CA ILE A 97 -9.95 -2.47 11.51
C ILE A 97 -11.39 -1.94 11.49
N GLU A 98 -11.61 -0.71 10.98
CA GLU A 98 -12.96 -0.14 10.94
C GLU A 98 -13.90 -0.93 10.01
N LEU A 99 -13.40 -1.46 8.88
CA LEU A 99 -14.22 -2.34 8.04
C LEU A 99 -14.52 -3.70 8.70
N ALA A 100 -13.54 -4.30 9.38
CA ALA A 100 -13.73 -5.57 10.10
C ALA A 100 -14.67 -5.46 11.31
N LYS A 101 -14.82 -4.26 11.89
CA LYS A 101 -15.82 -3.96 12.92
C LYS A 101 -17.22 -3.81 12.31
N ALA A 102 -17.32 -3.11 11.17
CA ALA A 102 -18.59 -2.84 10.52
C ALA A 102 -19.21 -4.07 9.85
N ASN A 103 -18.41 -5.06 9.48
CA ASN A 103 -18.88 -6.33 8.92
C ASN A 103 -18.16 -7.51 9.58
N PRO A 104 -18.84 -8.28 10.47
CA PRO A 104 -18.22 -9.37 11.20
C PRO A 104 -17.97 -10.63 10.36
N ASP A 105 -18.59 -10.75 9.19
CA ASP A 105 -18.57 -11.96 8.35
C ASP A 105 -17.38 -11.99 7.37
N ILE A 106 -16.65 -10.88 7.25
CA ILE A 106 -15.54 -10.72 6.33
C ILE A 106 -14.20 -10.67 7.06
N THR A 107 -13.16 -11.13 6.38
CA THR A 107 -11.77 -10.84 6.74
C THR A 107 -11.22 -9.80 5.77
N ILE A 108 -10.45 -8.86 6.29
CA ILE A 108 -9.82 -7.81 5.52
C ILE A 108 -8.39 -8.21 5.18
N GLY A 109 -8.04 -8.16 3.91
CA GLY A 109 -6.67 -8.35 3.43
C GLY A 109 -6.10 -7.04 2.87
N LEU A 110 -5.05 -6.53 3.48
CA LEU A 110 -4.36 -5.31 3.07
C LEU A 110 -3.18 -5.66 2.17
N ILE A 111 -3.09 -5.05 1.00
CA ILE A 111 -2.01 -5.27 0.03
C ILE A 111 -1.15 -4.00 -0.04
N PRO A 112 -0.08 -3.89 0.79
CA PRO A 112 0.79 -2.72 0.82
C PRO A 112 1.67 -2.67 -0.43
N CYS A 113 1.56 -1.57 -1.18
CA CYS A 113 2.29 -1.33 -2.42
C CYS A 113 2.81 0.12 -2.57
N ALA A 114 2.54 1.02 -1.61
CA ALA A 114 2.99 2.41 -1.71
C ALA A 114 4.52 2.56 -1.67
N VAL A 115 5.03 3.58 -2.36
CA VAL A 115 6.46 3.85 -2.53
C VAL A 115 6.78 5.33 -2.26
N GLY A 116 7.50 5.61 -1.19
CA GLY A 116 7.81 6.96 -0.73
C GLY A 116 8.57 7.83 -1.74
N GLY A 117 8.04 9.02 -2.00
CA GLY A 117 8.61 10.02 -2.92
C GLY A 117 8.37 9.71 -4.41
N SER A 118 7.56 8.70 -4.74
CA SER A 118 7.22 8.41 -6.13
C SER A 118 6.27 9.46 -6.70
N PRO A 119 6.61 10.12 -7.82
CA PRO A 119 5.66 10.91 -8.60
C PRO A 119 4.70 10.00 -9.37
N ILE A 120 3.55 10.52 -9.82
CA ILE A 120 2.57 9.71 -10.55
C ILE A 120 3.13 9.16 -11.87
N SER A 121 4.18 9.76 -12.44
CA SER A 121 4.89 9.22 -13.61
C SER A 121 5.63 7.89 -13.33
N SER A 122 5.98 7.60 -12.07
CA SER A 122 6.48 6.27 -11.68
C SER A 122 5.37 5.24 -11.52
N TRP A 123 4.09 5.67 -11.62
CA TRP A 123 2.91 4.82 -11.58
C TRP A 123 2.37 4.50 -13.00
N GLU A 124 3.26 4.50 -14.00
CA GLU A 124 2.99 4.08 -15.38
C GLU A 124 3.67 2.73 -15.68
N PRO A 125 3.26 1.96 -16.72
CA PRO A 125 3.88 0.68 -17.05
C PRO A 125 5.34 0.90 -17.44
N GLY A 126 6.26 0.14 -16.84
CA GLY A 126 7.70 0.34 -16.98
C GLY A 126 8.24 1.56 -16.22
N GLY A 127 7.40 2.34 -15.56
CA GLY A 127 7.80 3.49 -14.75
C GLY A 127 8.77 3.08 -13.65
N TYR A 128 9.92 3.74 -13.59
CA TYR A 128 10.99 3.43 -12.63
C TYR A 128 11.11 4.52 -11.58
N HIS A 129 11.31 4.14 -10.32
CA HIS A 129 11.60 5.06 -9.22
C HIS A 129 13.01 4.82 -8.68
N ALA A 130 13.93 5.72 -9.02
CA ALA A 130 15.35 5.56 -8.73
C ALA A 130 15.67 5.50 -7.22
N GLN A 131 14.91 6.20 -6.37
CA GLN A 131 15.19 6.25 -4.93
C GLN A 131 15.04 4.89 -4.24
N THR A 132 14.14 4.05 -4.73
CA THR A 132 13.87 2.71 -4.18
C THR A 132 14.30 1.59 -5.13
N LYS A 133 14.80 1.94 -6.32
CA LYS A 133 15.19 1.01 -7.38
C LYS A 133 14.08 0.02 -7.71
N SER A 134 12.86 0.53 -7.83
CA SER A 134 11.64 -0.26 -8.01
C SER A 134 10.80 0.26 -9.17
N HIS A 135 9.79 -0.52 -9.56
CA HIS A 135 8.82 -0.14 -10.57
C HIS A 135 7.44 -0.07 -9.92
N PRO A 136 7.06 1.06 -9.27
CA PRO A 136 5.91 1.12 -8.36
C PRO A 136 4.61 0.53 -8.93
N TYR A 137 4.28 0.87 -10.18
CA TYR A 137 3.10 0.33 -10.85
C TYR A 137 3.20 -1.18 -11.12
N ASP A 138 4.26 -1.62 -11.79
CA ASP A 138 4.41 -3.03 -12.20
C ASP A 138 4.52 -3.97 -10.98
N ASP A 139 5.24 -3.52 -9.95
CA ASP A 139 5.38 -4.24 -8.69
C ASP A 139 4.03 -4.34 -7.96
N ALA A 140 3.22 -3.26 -7.96
CA ALA A 140 1.89 -3.26 -7.37
C ALA A 140 0.92 -4.21 -8.10
N ILE A 141 0.91 -4.21 -9.44
CA ILE A 141 0.07 -5.13 -10.24
C ILE A 141 0.47 -6.58 -9.99
N LYS A 142 1.77 -6.89 -10.06
CA LYS A 142 2.26 -8.26 -9.80
C LYS A 142 1.91 -8.74 -8.40
N ARG A 143 2.00 -7.85 -7.41
CA ARG A 143 1.67 -8.15 -6.01
C ARG A 143 0.17 -8.33 -5.79
N ALA A 144 -0.65 -7.47 -6.37
CA ALA A 144 -2.10 -7.56 -6.29
C ALA A 144 -2.65 -8.82 -6.96
N LYS A 145 -2.19 -9.15 -8.18
CA LYS A 145 -2.61 -10.37 -8.90
C LYS A 145 -2.39 -11.64 -8.07
N GLN A 146 -1.24 -11.75 -7.39
CA GLN A 146 -0.97 -12.89 -6.50
C GLN A 146 -1.86 -12.90 -5.26
N ALA A 147 -2.05 -11.75 -4.60
CA ALA A 147 -2.94 -11.66 -3.45
C ALA A 147 -4.38 -12.06 -3.81
N LEU A 148 -4.82 -11.70 -5.02
CA LEU A 148 -6.14 -12.01 -5.57
C LEU A 148 -6.35 -13.47 -5.94
N GLU A 149 -5.38 -14.37 -5.76
CA GLU A 149 -5.57 -15.83 -5.92
C GLU A 149 -6.47 -16.42 -4.82
N VAL A 150 -6.55 -15.75 -3.66
CA VAL A 150 -7.27 -16.26 -2.47
C VAL A 150 -8.35 -15.31 -1.95
N GLY A 151 -8.55 -14.14 -2.56
CA GLY A 151 -9.57 -13.18 -2.15
C GLY A 151 -10.11 -12.33 -3.30
N VAL A 152 -10.99 -11.40 -2.98
CA VAL A 152 -11.67 -10.53 -3.96
C VAL A 152 -11.27 -9.08 -3.74
N LEU A 153 -10.85 -8.37 -4.80
CA LEU A 153 -10.57 -6.94 -4.71
C LEU A 153 -11.86 -6.18 -4.41
N LYS A 154 -11.90 -5.47 -3.29
CA LYS A 154 -13.05 -4.65 -2.88
C LYS A 154 -12.76 -3.16 -2.89
N GLY A 155 -11.50 -2.74 -2.96
CA GLY A 155 -11.18 -1.33 -3.12
C GLY A 155 -9.69 -1.06 -3.31
N ILE A 156 -9.42 0.15 -3.79
CA ILE A 156 -8.07 0.68 -3.99
C ILE A 156 -7.97 2.00 -3.23
N LEU A 157 -7.00 2.09 -2.33
CA LEU A 157 -6.71 3.30 -1.59
C LEU A 157 -5.49 3.97 -2.20
N TRP A 158 -5.65 5.22 -2.61
CA TRP A 158 -4.62 6.05 -3.18
C TRP A 158 -4.34 7.25 -2.27
N HIS A 159 -3.07 7.43 -1.92
CA HIS A 159 -2.62 8.66 -1.29
C HIS A 159 -1.27 9.08 -1.87
N GLN A 160 -1.33 10.04 -2.78
CA GLN A 160 -0.18 10.57 -3.50
C GLN A 160 -0.52 11.90 -4.13
N GLY A 161 0.51 12.69 -4.40
CA GLY A 161 0.42 13.92 -5.15
C GLY A 161 1.50 14.91 -4.71
N GLU A 162 2.16 14.64 -3.58
CA GLU A 162 3.08 15.62 -3.03
C GLU A 162 4.33 15.81 -3.89
N SER A 163 4.75 14.75 -4.58
CA SER A 163 5.90 14.76 -5.50
C SER A 163 5.58 15.42 -6.85
N ASP A 164 4.30 15.59 -7.19
CA ASP A 164 3.83 16.21 -8.44
C ASP A 164 3.32 17.64 -8.23
N SER A 165 3.40 18.16 -7.00
CA SER A 165 2.96 19.53 -6.67
C SER A 165 4.04 20.55 -7.02
N HIS A 166 4.40 20.62 -8.29
CA HIS A 166 5.29 21.62 -8.86
C HIS A 166 4.87 21.92 -10.30
N PRO A 167 5.31 23.07 -10.88
CA PRO A 167 4.97 23.42 -12.25
C PRO A 167 5.38 22.34 -13.25
N GLY A 168 4.53 22.11 -14.25
CA GLY A 168 4.65 21.08 -15.27
C GLY A 168 4.03 19.73 -14.89
N ALA A 169 4.16 19.28 -13.63
CA ALA A 169 3.60 18.02 -13.17
C ALA A 169 2.16 18.16 -12.68
N ALA A 170 1.85 19.25 -11.96
CA ALA A 170 0.53 19.48 -11.37
C ALA A 170 -0.58 19.62 -12.43
N GLU A 171 -0.27 20.25 -13.56
CA GLU A 171 -1.19 20.55 -14.65
C GLU A 171 -1.67 19.29 -15.39
N VAL A 172 -0.84 18.24 -15.43
CA VAL A 172 -1.17 16.96 -16.07
C VAL A 172 -1.64 15.90 -15.07
N TYR A 173 -1.61 16.21 -13.78
CA TYR A 173 -1.85 15.25 -12.70
C TYR A 173 -3.24 14.59 -12.80
N GLU A 174 -4.29 15.38 -13.02
CA GLU A 174 -5.66 14.86 -13.12
C GLU A 174 -5.80 13.81 -14.21
N GLN A 175 -5.31 14.11 -15.42
CA GLN A 175 -5.38 13.20 -16.54
C GLN A 175 -4.63 11.90 -16.25
N LYS A 176 -3.43 12.00 -15.66
CA LYS A 176 -2.65 10.82 -15.25
C LYS A 176 -3.35 9.99 -14.19
N LEU A 177 -4.00 10.64 -13.22
CA LEU A 177 -4.77 9.94 -12.18
C LEU A 177 -5.96 9.19 -12.77
N HIS A 178 -6.72 9.79 -13.69
CA HIS A 178 -7.82 9.10 -14.37
C HIS A 178 -7.34 7.88 -15.16
N THR A 179 -6.24 8.04 -15.92
CA THR A 179 -5.63 6.93 -16.66
C THR A 179 -5.14 5.83 -15.72
N LEU A 180 -4.54 6.19 -14.58
CA LEU A 180 -4.10 5.22 -13.57
C LEU A 180 -5.27 4.40 -13.01
N ILE A 181 -6.39 5.05 -12.68
CA ILE A 181 -7.59 4.39 -12.15
C ILE A 181 -8.15 3.39 -13.16
N ALA A 182 -8.33 3.83 -14.41
CA ALA A 182 -8.82 2.97 -15.49
C ALA A 182 -7.93 1.74 -15.66
N ARG A 183 -6.61 1.94 -15.68
CA ARG A 183 -5.64 0.87 -15.86
C ARG A 183 -5.62 -0.13 -14.70
N PHE A 184 -5.68 0.32 -13.44
CA PHE A 184 -5.80 -0.59 -12.30
C PHE A 184 -7.06 -1.44 -12.38
N ARG A 185 -8.20 -0.85 -12.73
CA ARG A 185 -9.48 -1.56 -12.86
C ARG A 185 -9.42 -2.61 -13.96
N GLU A 186 -8.82 -2.28 -15.10
CA GLU A 186 -8.62 -3.19 -16.22
C GLU A 186 -7.67 -4.36 -15.84
N GLU A 187 -6.47 -4.05 -15.37
CA GLU A 187 -5.43 -5.04 -15.08
C GLU A 187 -5.77 -5.99 -13.93
N LEU A 188 -6.62 -5.55 -13.00
CA LEU A 188 -7.09 -6.35 -11.88
C LEU A 188 -8.48 -6.96 -12.13
N ASN A 189 -9.01 -6.83 -13.35
CA ASN A 189 -10.32 -7.33 -13.77
C ASN A 189 -11.45 -6.93 -12.79
N ALA A 190 -11.46 -5.65 -12.41
CA ALA A 190 -12.37 -5.09 -11.42
C ALA A 190 -12.91 -3.72 -11.89
N PRO A 191 -13.77 -3.69 -12.93
CA PRO A 191 -14.21 -2.46 -13.62
C PRO A 191 -14.93 -1.46 -12.71
N GLU A 192 -15.57 -1.92 -11.63
CA GLU A 192 -16.31 -1.09 -10.68
C GLU A 192 -15.59 -0.97 -9.32
N ALA A 193 -14.33 -1.40 -9.21
CA ALA A 193 -13.61 -1.33 -7.95
C ALA A 193 -13.62 0.11 -7.38
N PRO A 194 -14.13 0.29 -6.15
CA PRO A 194 -14.06 1.56 -5.44
C PRO A 194 -12.63 2.09 -5.36
N PHE A 195 -12.42 3.34 -5.76
CA PHE A 195 -11.12 4.00 -5.70
C PHE A 195 -11.20 5.25 -4.82
N LEU A 196 -10.40 5.30 -3.75
CA LEU A 196 -10.41 6.38 -2.77
C LEU A 196 -9.13 7.20 -2.86
N ALA A 197 -9.26 8.48 -3.17
CA ALA A 197 -8.15 9.43 -3.20
C ALA A 197 -8.19 10.33 -1.95
N GLY A 198 -7.12 10.29 -1.16
CA GLY A 198 -7.00 11.13 0.02
C GLY A 198 -6.39 12.47 -0.31
N GLN A 199 -6.91 13.50 0.34
CA GLN A 199 -6.42 14.85 0.26
C GLN A 199 -4.99 14.99 0.81
N LEU A 200 -4.17 15.80 0.15
CA LEU A 200 -2.82 16.12 0.62
C LEU A 200 -2.85 16.81 2.00
N GLY A 201 -1.74 16.76 2.74
CA GLY A 201 -1.64 17.41 4.05
C GLY A 201 -1.77 18.94 3.98
N GLN A 202 -2.57 19.51 4.90
CA GLN A 202 -2.77 20.95 5.06
C GLN A 202 -2.10 21.41 6.35
N PHE A 203 -0.87 21.93 6.25
CA PHE A 203 -0.07 22.35 7.41
C PHE A 203 0.20 23.85 7.34
N ALA A 204 0.03 24.55 8.46
CA ALA A 204 0.10 26.00 8.51
C ALA A 204 1.51 26.54 8.18
N GLU A 205 2.52 25.76 8.54
CA GLU A 205 3.94 25.98 8.34
C GLU A 205 4.33 25.92 6.86
N ARG A 206 3.55 25.17 6.06
CA ARG A 206 3.78 24.96 4.63
C ARG A 206 2.49 25.14 3.84
N PRO A 207 2.02 26.39 3.66
CA PRO A 207 0.79 26.68 2.93
C PRO A 207 0.89 26.21 1.48
N TRP A 208 -0.25 25.89 0.89
CA TRP A 208 -0.31 25.41 -0.48
C TRP A 208 -0.06 26.52 -1.49
N ASP A 209 0.86 26.25 -2.42
CA ASP A 209 1.00 26.99 -3.66
C ASP A 209 -0.05 26.56 -4.70
N GLU A 210 -0.02 27.20 -5.87
CA GLU A 210 -0.96 26.89 -6.96
C GLU A 210 -0.82 25.45 -7.47
N SER A 211 0.41 24.92 -7.56
CA SER A 211 0.64 23.55 -8.01
C SER A 211 0.01 22.51 -7.06
N ARG A 212 0.18 22.70 -5.75
CA ARG A 212 -0.45 21.85 -4.74
C ARG A 212 -1.98 21.97 -4.76
N LYS A 213 -2.53 23.18 -4.97
CA LYS A 213 -3.98 23.40 -5.14
C LYS A 213 -4.54 22.70 -6.38
N LEU A 214 -3.79 22.66 -7.48
CA LEU A 214 -4.20 21.92 -8.69
C LEU A 214 -4.29 20.41 -8.44
N VAL A 215 -3.29 19.84 -7.75
CA VAL A 215 -3.31 18.41 -7.38
C VAL A 215 -4.47 18.10 -6.42
N ASP A 216 -4.71 18.95 -5.42
CA ASP A 216 -5.87 18.83 -4.52
C ASP A 216 -7.20 18.92 -5.27
N ALA A 217 -7.32 19.86 -6.21
CA ALA A 217 -8.52 20.00 -7.04
C ALA A 217 -8.80 18.73 -7.85
N ALA A 218 -7.77 18.07 -8.39
CA ALA A 218 -7.90 16.80 -9.08
C ALA A 218 -8.46 15.70 -8.16
N HIS A 219 -7.95 15.58 -6.92
CA HIS A 219 -8.51 14.64 -5.93
C HIS A 219 -9.96 14.97 -5.58
N ARG A 220 -10.27 16.25 -5.33
CA ARG A 220 -11.61 16.71 -4.93
C ARG A 220 -12.66 16.53 -6.01
N SER A 221 -12.31 16.76 -7.29
CA SER A 221 -13.26 16.60 -8.39
C SER A 221 -13.45 15.16 -8.84
N LEU A 222 -12.59 14.24 -8.39
CA LEU A 222 -12.61 12.84 -8.83
C LEU A 222 -14.00 12.18 -8.74
N PRO A 223 -14.77 12.28 -7.63
CA PRO A 223 -16.09 11.65 -7.53
C PRO A 223 -17.14 12.19 -8.51
N LYS A 224 -16.92 13.39 -9.05
CA LYS A 224 -17.81 14.00 -10.06
C LYS A 224 -17.46 13.58 -11.48
N LYS A 225 -16.24 13.08 -11.70
CA LYS A 225 -15.67 12.81 -13.03
C LYS A 225 -15.55 11.31 -13.32
N ILE A 226 -15.29 10.48 -12.30
CA ILE A 226 -15.07 9.04 -12.44
C ILE A 226 -15.99 8.28 -11.48
N ALA A 227 -16.80 7.36 -12.01
CA ALA A 227 -17.70 6.53 -11.22
C ALA A 227 -16.96 5.61 -10.22
N HIS A 228 -17.65 5.24 -9.14
CA HIS A 228 -17.11 4.43 -8.04
C HIS A 228 -15.82 5.01 -7.45
N THR A 229 -15.75 6.34 -7.30
CA THR A 229 -14.61 7.01 -6.64
C THR A 229 -15.06 7.89 -5.49
N ALA A 230 -14.18 8.07 -4.51
CA ALA A 230 -14.41 8.96 -3.37
C ALA A 230 -13.17 9.82 -3.09
N PHE A 231 -13.44 11.02 -2.60
CA PHE A 231 -12.44 11.93 -2.04
C PHE A 231 -12.48 11.84 -0.52
N VAL A 232 -11.30 11.78 0.13
CA VAL A 232 -11.19 11.69 1.59
C VAL A 232 -10.43 12.89 2.13
N SER A 233 -11.12 13.75 2.90
CA SER A 233 -10.55 15.00 3.43
C SER A 233 -9.49 14.76 4.51
N SER A 234 -8.40 15.53 4.42
CA SER A 234 -7.31 15.61 5.41
C SER A 234 -7.49 16.77 6.38
N ASP A 235 -8.65 17.43 6.38
CA ASP A 235 -8.90 18.62 7.20
C ASP A 235 -8.58 18.36 8.67
N ARG A 236 -7.80 19.27 9.27
CA ARG A 236 -7.37 19.27 10.67
C ARG A 236 -6.49 18.07 11.08
N LEU A 237 -5.87 17.38 10.12
CA LEU A 237 -4.87 16.36 10.41
C LEU A 237 -3.49 17.01 10.62
N GLY A 238 -2.83 16.69 11.73
CA GLY A 238 -1.51 17.24 12.06
C GLY A 238 -0.34 16.48 11.41
N HIS A 239 0.80 17.16 11.26
CA HIS A 239 2.05 16.55 10.79
C HIS A 239 2.96 16.10 11.94
N LYS A 240 4.00 15.31 11.62
CA LYS A 240 4.96 14.75 12.59
C LYS A 240 6.12 15.69 12.96
N GLY A 241 6.04 16.96 12.56
CA GLY A 241 7.11 17.94 12.74
C GLY A 241 7.99 18.21 11.51
N ASP A 242 7.76 17.53 10.38
CA ASP A 242 8.57 17.71 9.15
C ASP A 242 7.81 18.39 7.99
N GLU A 243 6.66 18.98 8.30
CA GLU A 243 5.81 19.74 7.36
C GLU A 243 5.39 18.96 6.09
N VAL A 244 5.46 17.63 6.10
CA VAL A 244 5.14 16.78 4.96
C VAL A 244 4.31 15.57 5.37
N HIS A 245 4.72 14.87 6.43
CA HIS A 245 4.10 13.62 6.80
C HIS A 245 3.16 13.79 7.97
N PHE A 246 1.99 13.16 7.90
CA PHE A 246 1.06 13.10 9.02
C PHE A 246 1.72 12.48 10.26
N ASN A 247 1.27 12.86 11.46
CA ASN A 247 1.65 12.15 12.67
C ASN A 247 0.81 10.87 12.85
N ALA A 248 1.18 10.01 13.81
CA ALA A 248 0.50 8.73 14.03
C ALA A 248 -1.00 8.90 14.34
N ALA A 249 -1.38 9.87 15.18
CA ALA A 249 -2.78 10.15 15.48
C ALA A 249 -3.57 10.57 14.24
N ALA A 250 -2.97 11.41 13.39
CA ALA A 250 -3.53 11.82 12.12
C ALA A 250 -3.68 10.66 11.13
N TYR A 251 -2.71 9.75 11.01
CA TYR A 251 -2.85 8.57 10.15
C TYR A 251 -3.99 7.65 10.57
N ARG A 252 -4.15 7.41 11.88
CA ARG A 252 -5.26 6.58 12.39
C ARG A 252 -6.61 7.23 12.11
N GLU A 253 -6.75 8.52 12.39
CA GLU A 253 -7.95 9.28 12.02
C GLU A 253 -8.21 9.25 10.52
N PHE A 254 -7.18 9.41 9.70
CA PHE A 254 -7.33 9.35 8.25
C PHE A 254 -7.81 7.96 7.80
N GLY A 255 -7.27 6.88 8.39
CA GLY A 255 -7.74 5.52 8.17
C GLY A 255 -9.23 5.34 8.47
N ARG A 256 -9.74 5.94 9.55
CA ARG A 256 -11.19 5.95 9.83
C ARG A 256 -11.97 6.69 8.74
N ARG A 257 -11.51 7.88 8.33
CA ARG A 257 -12.17 8.65 7.26
C ARG A 257 -12.19 7.92 5.93
N TYR A 258 -11.12 7.19 5.58
CA TYR A 258 -11.10 6.33 4.40
C TYR A 258 -12.14 5.20 4.51
N ALA A 259 -12.29 4.60 5.69
CA ALA A 259 -13.26 3.53 5.91
C ALA A 259 -14.70 4.07 5.81
N GLU A 260 -14.99 5.22 6.40
CA GLU A 260 -16.28 5.90 6.29
C GLU A 260 -16.62 6.28 4.85
N ALA A 261 -15.66 6.84 4.11
CA ALA A 261 -15.84 7.19 2.70
C ALA A 261 -16.11 5.94 1.85
N PHE A 262 -15.40 4.84 2.11
CA PHE A 262 -15.60 3.57 1.44
C PHE A 262 -17.01 3.04 1.69
N GLN A 263 -17.43 2.97 2.97
CA GLN A 263 -18.75 2.48 3.35
C GLN A 263 -19.87 3.30 2.70
N LYS A 264 -19.78 4.63 2.72
CA LYS A 264 -20.76 5.52 2.06
C LYS A 264 -20.84 5.26 0.55
N LEU A 265 -19.69 5.12 -0.10
CA LEU A 265 -19.60 4.86 -1.54
C LEU A 265 -20.22 3.52 -1.91
N THR A 266 -20.04 2.47 -1.10
CA THR A 266 -20.54 1.12 -1.40
C THR A 266 -21.96 0.84 -0.90
N GLN A 267 -22.50 1.64 0.02
CA GLN A 267 -23.91 1.57 0.44
C GLN A 267 -24.85 2.32 -0.51
N SER A 268 -24.31 3.24 -1.31
CA SER A 268 -25.07 4.05 -2.26
C SER A 268 -25.13 3.45 -3.68
N GLN A 269 -24.63 2.21 -3.83
CA GLN A 269 -24.66 1.40 -5.06
C GLN A 269 -25.64 0.26 -4.88
#